data_AF-W0EFY6-F1
#
_entry.id   AF-W0EFY6-F1
#
_cell.length_a   1.000
_cell.length_b   1.000
_cell.length_c   1.000
_cell.angle_alpha   90.00
_cell.angle_beta   90.00
_cell.angle_gamma   90.00
#
_symmetry.space_group_name_H-M   'P 1'
#
loop_
_entity.id
_entity.type
_entity.pdbx_description
1 polymer ?
#
loop_
_entity_poly.entity_id
_entity_poly.type
_entity_poly.pdbx_seq_one_letter_code
_entity_poly.pdbx_strand_id
1 'polypeptide(L)'
;MSRLEALIYKLNFKKATLTFIVISGMLLLLCLSSIAYVSRDKITMIMDYQKVSDTFEREGVTDRLKTQLQKLATDSKDINNVVILDKDNTLVYKANNNLIGNKTKLQLVPYEMSKGYLQDKDNPDQLYKVVKPENMILNKDYIQNEQQVRQDLENELSYETDFTSKEAYLLNYLIDRGTQSKVLMIRTANPIPYAERILEITGALIGLIVAFYWIGLALWVFKDAGRRKLNASLWGLLILITNLVGFVVYLIYTQNNLTCYKCGALQSKLNIFCCHCGTEINESCVNCKSIVSKGDQYCSLCGSKIN
;
A
#
# COMPACT_ATOMS: atom_id res chain seq x y z
N MET A 1 4.61 7.12 42.41
CA MET A 1 4.14 7.38 41.04
C MET A 1 5.30 7.87 40.21
N SER A 2 5.57 7.23 39.07
CA SER A 2 6.65 7.64 38.16
C SER A 2 6.24 8.89 37.36
N ARG A 3 7.21 9.66 36.83
CA ARG A 3 6.93 10.84 35.97
C ARG A 3 6.06 10.48 34.76
N LEU A 4 6.15 9.25 34.26
CA LEU A 4 5.38 8.73 33.13
C LEU A 4 3.90 8.56 33.48
N GLU A 5 3.57 8.01 34.65
CA GLU A 5 2.19 7.82 35.10
C GLU A 5 1.44 9.15 35.23
N ALA A 6 2.12 10.18 35.74
CA ALA A 6 1.56 11.52 35.87
C ALA A 6 1.24 12.16 34.49
N LEU A 7 2.09 11.92 33.49
CA LEU A 7 1.89 12.42 32.13
C LEU A 7 0.71 11.71 31.44
N ILE A 8 0.64 10.39 31.56
CA ILE A 8 -0.47 9.58 31.03
C ILE A 8 -1.80 10.02 31.64
N TYR A 9 -1.84 10.30 32.95
CA TYR A 9 -3.07 10.68 33.62
C TYR A 9 -3.59 12.06 33.22
N LYS A 10 -2.69 13.01 32.89
CA LYS A 10 -3.05 14.35 32.40
C LYS A 10 -3.55 14.38 30.96
N LEU A 11 -3.14 13.42 30.12
CA LEU A 11 -3.54 13.37 28.71
C LEU A 11 -5.06 13.16 28.53
N ASN A 12 -5.71 14.05 27.79
CA ASN A 12 -7.08 13.85 27.34
C ASN A 12 -7.06 12.98 26.07
N PHE A 13 -7.14 11.66 26.27
CA PHE A 13 -7.04 10.68 25.18
C PHE A 13 -8.06 10.89 24.07
N LYS A 14 -9.27 11.41 24.34
CA LYS A 14 -10.25 11.71 23.28
C LYS A 14 -9.75 12.81 22.34
N LYS A 15 -9.14 13.86 22.89
CA LYS A 15 -8.55 14.94 22.09
C LYS A 15 -7.28 14.45 21.38
N ALA A 16 -6.42 13.72 22.08
CA ALA A 16 -5.17 13.21 21.52
C ALA A 16 -5.39 12.25 20.35
N THR A 17 -6.35 11.32 20.48
CA THR A 17 -6.72 10.38 19.40
C THR A 17 -7.28 11.11 18.18
N LEU A 18 -8.18 12.08 18.38
CA LEU A 18 -8.72 12.88 17.30
C LEU A 18 -7.62 13.67 16.57
N THR A 19 -6.74 14.35 17.31
CA THR A 19 -5.62 15.10 16.73
C THR A 19 -4.67 14.18 15.97
N PHE A 20 -4.36 13.00 16.51
CA PHE A 20 -3.52 12.01 15.84
C PHE A 20 -4.13 11.54 14.51
N ILE A 21 -5.42 11.21 14.49
CA ILE A 21 -6.12 10.76 13.26
C ILE A 21 -6.09 11.86 12.19
N VAL A 22 -6.36 13.11 12.56
CA VAL A 22 -6.37 14.25 11.63
C VAL A 22 -4.97 14.49 11.05
N ILE A 23 -3.94 14.54 11.91
CA ILE A 23 -2.55 14.75 11.46
C ILE A 23 -2.08 13.59 10.57
N SER A 24 -2.33 12.36 10.98
CA SER A 24 -2.00 11.16 10.19
C SER A 24 -2.68 11.18 8.82
N GLY A 25 -3.98 11.51 8.78
CA GLY A 25 -4.72 11.58 7.51
C GLY A 25 -4.17 12.66 6.59
N MET A 26 -3.86 13.85 7.11
CA MET A 26 -3.27 14.94 6.33
C MET A 26 -1.89 14.56 5.79
N LEU A 27 -1.03 13.94 6.59
CA LEU A 27 0.30 13.50 6.17
C LEU A 27 0.24 12.43 5.08
N LEU A 28 -0.68 11.45 5.21
CA LEU A 28 -0.87 10.42 4.18
C LEU A 28 -1.38 11.02 2.86
N LEU A 29 -2.30 11.98 2.91
CA LEU A 29 -2.77 12.68 1.71
C LEU A 29 -1.66 13.47 1.03
N LEU A 30 -0.77 14.11 1.81
CA LEU A 30 0.41 14.79 1.26
C LEU A 30 1.34 13.81 0.57
N CYS A 31 1.66 12.67 1.19
CA CYS A 31 2.48 11.62 0.56
C CYS A 31 1.87 11.13 -0.77
N LEU A 32 0.57 10.82 -0.77
CA LEU A 32 -0.13 10.39 -1.98
C LEU A 32 -0.08 11.45 -3.08
N SER A 33 -0.26 12.73 -2.71
CA SER A 33 -0.20 13.85 -3.65
C SER A 33 1.20 14.03 -4.24
N SER A 34 2.25 13.91 -3.42
CA SER A 34 3.64 13.96 -3.88
C SER A 34 3.98 12.82 -4.84
N ILE A 35 3.56 11.59 -4.52
CA ILE A 35 3.75 10.43 -5.39
C ILE A 35 3.03 10.64 -6.72
N ALA A 36 1.77 11.08 -6.69
CA ALA A 36 0.99 11.37 -7.90
C ALA A 36 1.60 12.48 -8.75
N TYR A 37 2.13 13.53 -8.12
CA TYR A 37 2.78 14.65 -8.80
C TYR A 37 4.05 14.20 -9.54
N VAL A 38 4.93 13.48 -8.85
CA VAL A 38 6.23 13.04 -9.40
C VAL A 38 6.06 11.97 -10.48
N SER A 39 5.03 11.11 -10.37
CA SER A 39 4.73 10.07 -11.36
C SER A 39 3.81 10.51 -12.50
N ARG A 40 3.37 11.78 -12.53
CA ARG A 40 2.36 12.29 -13.47
C ARG A 40 2.67 12.00 -14.93
N ASP A 41 3.91 12.25 -15.36
CA ASP A 41 4.31 12.08 -16.75
C ASP A 41 4.26 10.61 -17.17
N LYS A 42 4.70 9.72 -16.28
CA LYS A 42 4.65 8.27 -16.50
C LYS A 42 3.21 7.76 -16.54
N ILE A 43 2.34 8.24 -15.63
CA ILE A 43 0.91 7.90 -15.63
C ILE A 43 0.26 8.33 -16.95
N THR A 44 0.59 9.52 -17.43
CA THR A 44 0.07 10.04 -18.71
C THR A 44 0.52 9.17 -19.88
N MET A 45 1.78 8.75 -19.91
CA MET A 45 2.29 7.82 -20.91
C MET A 45 1.53 6.48 -20.93
N ILE A 46 1.22 5.88 -19.77
CA ILE A 46 0.42 4.65 -19.72
C ILE A 46 -0.98 4.88 -20.28
N MET A 47 -1.65 5.96 -19.89
CA MET A 47 -3.00 6.25 -20.37
C MET A 47 -3.04 6.42 -21.89
N ASP A 48 -2.05 7.10 -22.46
CA ASP A 48 -1.97 7.29 -23.90
C ASP A 48 -1.58 6.00 -24.63
N TYR A 49 -0.73 5.15 -24.04
CA TYR A 49 -0.45 3.81 -24.56
C TYR A 49 -1.71 2.94 -24.58
N GLN A 50 -2.54 2.97 -23.53
CA GLN A 50 -3.82 2.24 -23.50
C GLN A 50 -4.77 2.70 -24.60
N LYS A 51 -4.91 4.02 -24.81
CA LYS A 51 -5.73 4.56 -25.91
C LYS A 51 -5.24 4.09 -27.28
N VAL A 52 -3.92 4.06 -27.47
CA VAL A 52 -3.28 3.54 -28.70
C VAL A 52 -3.59 2.07 -28.87
N SER A 53 -3.45 1.26 -27.81
CA SER A 53 -3.77 -0.17 -27.82
C SER A 53 -5.22 -0.42 -28.22
N ASP A 54 -6.17 0.27 -27.57
CA ASP A 54 -7.60 0.14 -27.86
C ASP A 54 -7.94 0.56 -29.30
N THR A 55 -7.30 1.63 -29.80
CA THR A 55 -7.53 2.12 -31.17
C THR A 55 -6.95 1.13 -32.19
N PHE A 56 -5.77 0.58 -31.92
CA PHE A 56 -5.12 -0.42 -32.76
C PHE A 56 -5.93 -1.72 -32.83
N GLU A 57 -6.49 -2.19 -31.71
CA GLU A 57 -7.32 -3.39 -31.67
C GLU A 57 -8.65 -3.24 -32.42
N ARG A 58 -9.25 -2.04 -32.41
CA ARG A 58 -10.57 -1.79 -33.01
C ARG A 58 -10.52 -1.39 -34.48
N GLU A 59 -9.58 -0.52 -34.83
CA GLU A 59 -9.53 0.15 -36.13
C GLU A 59 -8.31 -0.29 -36.97
N GLY A 60 -7.34 -0.97 -36.38
CA GLY A 60 -6.07 -1.31 -37.04
C GLY A 60 -5.18 -0.09 -37.27
N VAL A 61 -4.34 -0.13 -38.31
CA VAL A 61 -3.39 0.96 -38.63
C VAL A 61 -4.10 2.08 -39.40
N THR A 62 -4.59 3.09 -38.69
CA THR A 62 -5.25 4.28 -39.27
C THR A 62 -4.40 5.55 -39.11
N ASP A 63 -4.74 6.63 -39.82
CA ASP A 63 -4.06 7.93 -39.63
C ASP A 63 -4.34 8.53 -38.24
N ARG A 64 -5.46 8.15 -37.63
CA ARG A 64 -5.77 8.46 -36.22
C ARG A 64 -4.77 7.82 -35.28
N LEU A 65 -4.45 6.54 -35.49
CA LEU A 65 -3.43 5.83 -34.72
C LEU A 65 -2.06 6.49 -34.88
N LYS A 66 -1.65 6.82 -36.11
CA LYS A 66 -0.38 7.53 -36.36
C LYS A 66 -0.31 8.85 -35.59
N THR A 67 -1.41 9.61 -35.57
CA THR A 67 -1.48 10.87 -34.82
C THR A 67 -1.34 10.65 -33.31
N GLN A 68 -2.01 9.63 -32.75
CA GLN A 68 -1.88 9.27 -31.33
C GLN A 68 -0.46 8.81 -30.98
N LEU A 69 0.17 8.02 -31.86
CA LEU A 69 1.55 7.56 -31.70
C LEU A 69 2.54 8.74 -31.77
N GLN A 70 2.34 9.68 -32.69
CA GLN A 70 3.15 10.91 -32.76
C GLN A 70 3.05 11.70 -31.46
N LYS A 71 1.83 11.88 -30.96
CA LYS A 71 1.59 12.58 -29.69
C LYS A 71 2.27 11.87 -28.53
N LEU A 72 2.06 10.56 -28.39
CA LEU A 72 2.69 9.73 -27.36
C LEU A 72 4.21 9.91 -27.37
N ALA A 73 4.83 9.81 -28.56
CA ALA A 73 6.28 9.95 -28.74
C ALA A 73 6.82 11.36 -28.45
N THR A 74 5.99 12.39 -28.61
CA THR A 74 6.39 13.80 -28.35
C THR A 74 6.21 14.17 -26.88
N ASP A 75 5.16 13.65 -26.25
CA ASP A 75 4.78 14.00 -24.88
C ASP A 75 5.66 13.30 -23.82
N SER A 76 6.29 12.17 -24.15
CA SER A 76 7.16 11.43 -23.22
C SER A 76 8.62 11.43 -23.64
N LYS A 77 9.50 11.89 -22.74
CA LYS A 77 10.96 11.89 -22.91
C LYS A 77 11.58 10.49 -22.90
N ASP A 78 10.86 9.50 -22.39
CA ASP A 78 11.36 8.12 -22.29
C ASP A 78 11.26 7.37 -23.62
N ILE A 79 10.47 7.87 -24.56
CA ILE A 79 10.20 7.19 -25.82
C ILE A 79 11.27 7.58 -26.82
N ASN A 80 12.14 6.64 -27.13
CA ASN A 80 13.20 6.87 -28.10
C ASN A 80 12.68 6.75 -29.53
N ASN A 81 11.84 5.73 -29.79
CA ASN A 81 11.29 5.44 -31.12
C ASN A 81 9.94 4.71 -30.98
N VAL A 82 8.97 5.12 -31.80
CA VAL A 82 7.76 4.34 -32.09
C VAL A 82 7.76 3.99 -33.55
N VAL A 83 7.56 2.71 -33.87
CA VAL A 83 7.56 2.23 -35.25
C VAL A 83 6.40 1.29 -35.53
N ILE A 84 5.89 1.36 -36.76
CA ILE A 84 4.92 0.38 -37.28
C ILE A 84 5.63 -0.44 -38.34
N LEU A 85 5.56 -1.76 -38.17
CA LEU A 85 6.07 -2.75 -39.10
C LEU A 85 4.91 -3.45 -39.81
N ASP A 86 5.06 -3.65 -41.12
CA ASP A 86 4.19 -4.54 -41.89
C ASP A 86 4.57 -6.01 -41.67
N LYS A 87 3.82 -6.95 -42.27
CA LYS A 87 4.07 -8.40 -42.27
C LYS A 87 5.51 -8.79 -42.65
N ASP A 88 6.14 -8.01 -43.52
CA ASP A 88 7.52 -8.25 -44.01
C ASP A 88 8.59 -7.59 -43.13
N ASN A 89 8.21 -7.10 -41.95
CA ASN A 89 9.02 -6.29 -41.03
C ASN A 89 9.61 -5.02 -41.68
N THR A 90 8.90 -4.47 -42.68
CA THR A 90 9.21 -3.19 -43.32
C THR A 90 8.60 -2.04 -42.52
N LEU A 91 9.36 -0.95 -42.38
CA LEU A 91 8.94 0.23 -41.63
C LEU A 91 7.91 1.05 -42.42
N VAL A 92 6.65 1.03 -41.95
CA VAL A 92 5.52 1.77 -42.55
C VAL A 92 5.36 3.15 -41.93
N TYR A 93 5.69 3.29 -40.65
CA TYR A 93 5.60 4.53 -39.92
C TYR A 93 6.69 4.61 -38.85
N LYS A 94 7.19 5.83 -38.61
CA LYS A 94 8.18 6.15 -37.58
C LYS A 94 7.81 7.45 -36.89
N ALA A 95 7.82 7.45 -35.56
CA ALA A 95 7.74 8.64 -34.73
C ALA A 95 8.91 8.65 -33.74
N ASN A 96 9.56 9.81 -33.61
CA ASN A 96 10.85 10.01 -32.93
C ASN A 96 11.97 9.17 -33.58
N ASN A 97 13.14 9.79 -33.85
CA ASN A 97 14.18 9.16 -34.68
C ASN A 97 15.54 9.08 -33.99
N ASN A 98 15.54 8.75 -32.69
CA ASN A 98 16.74 8.82 -31.87
C ASN A 98 17.59 7.54 -31.90
N LEU A 99 17.02 6.39 -32.27
CA LEU A 99 17.72 5.09 -32.28
C LEU A 99 17.77 4.40 -33.66
N ILE A 100 16.64 4.34 -34.38
CA ILE A 100 16.53 3.51 -35.60
C ILE A 100 17.11 4.22 -36.84
N GLY A 101 17.21 5.55 -36.82
CA GLY A 101 17.75 6.35 -37.92
C GLY A 101 17.05 6.12 -39.26
N ASN A 102 17.83 5.98 -40.33
CA ASN A 102 17.33 5.85 -41.70
C ASN A 102 17.00 4.39 -42.11
N LYS A 103 16.99 3.44 -41.17
CA LYS A 103 16.64 2.05 -41.47
C LYS A 103 15.24 1.94 -42.08
N THR A 104 15.09 1.00 -43.01
CA THR A 104 13.86 0.68 -43.77
C THR A 104 13.26 -0.67 -43.38
N LYS A 105 14.04 -1.53 -42.72
CA LYS A 105 13.61 -2.80 -42.11
C LYS A 105 14.15 -2.87 -40.68
N LEU A 106 13.40 -3.57 -39.81
CA LEU A 106 13.81 -3.85 -38.44
C LEU A 106 13.50 -5.32 -38.14
N GLN A 107 14.53 -6.15 -37.95
CA GLN A 107 14.36 -7.58 -37.67
C GLN A 107 14.86 -7.90 -36.27
N LEU A 108 13.91 -8.06 -35.35
CA LEU A 108 14.18 -8.45 -33.98
C LEU A 108 14.19 -9.98 -33.87
N VAL A 109 15.32 -10.54 -33.45
CA VAL A 109 15.50 -11.97 -33.18
C VAL A 109 15.61 -12.23 -31.68
N PRO A 110 15.14 -13.38 -31.17
CA PRO A 110 15.34 -13.74 -29.77
C PRO A 110 16.82 -13.75 -29.42
N TYR A 111 17.18 -13.12 -28.31
CA TYR A 111 18.54 -13.21 -27.79
C TYR A 111 18.71 -14.57 -27.11
N GLU A 112 19.57 -15.42 -27.67
CA GLU A 112 19.70 -16.83 -27.26
C GLU A 112 20.10 -16.98 -25.78
N MET A 113 20.81 -15.99 -25.23
CA MET A 113 21.37 -16.07 -23.88
C MET A 113 20.41 -15.62 -22.77
N SER A 114 19.32 -14.91 -23.10
CA SER A 114 18.36 -14.46 -22.07
C SER A 114 16.92 -14.41 -22.58
N LYS A 115 16.03 -15.09 -21.84
CA LYS A 115 14.61 -15.13 -22.15
C LYS A 115 13.99 -13.75 -21.94
N GLY A 116 13.27 -13.26 -22.95
CA GLY A 116 12.57 -11.98 -22.89
C GLY A 116 13.37 -10.80 -23.46
N TYR A 117 14.59 -11.04 -23.94
CA TYR A 117 15.36 -10.05 -24.71
C TYR A 117 15.31 -10.37 -26.20
N LEU A 118 15.19 -9.33 -27.00
CA LEU A 118 15.32 -9.38 -28.46
C LEU A 118 16.53 -8.55 -28.88
N GLN A 119 17.16 -8.93 -29.98
CA GLN A 119 18.32 -8.24 -30.55
C GLN A 119 18.01 -7.86 -31.99
N ASP A 120 18.47 -6.68 -32.43
CA ASP A 120 18.39 -6.32 -33.85
C ASP A 120 19.47 -7.09 -34.63
N LYS A 121 19.06 -7.80 -35.68
CA LYS A 121 19.98 -8.54 -36.56
C LYS A 121 21.02 -7.63 -37.21
N ASP A 122 20.65 -6.39 -37.50
CA ASP A 122 21.52 -5.42 -38.16
C ASP A 122 22.34 -4.58 -37.15
N ASN A 123 22.05 -4.69 -35.85
CA ASN A 123 22.79 -4.00 -34.79
C ASN A 123 22.85 -4.85 -33.52
N PRO A 124 23.87 -5.73 -33.38
CA PRO A 124 23.97 -6.64 -32.25
C PRO A 124 24.29 -5.95 -30.91
N ASP A 125 24.66 -4.67 -30.92
CA ASP A 125 25.00 -3.93 -29.70
C ASP A 125 23.76 -3.39 -28.96
N GLN A 126 22.58 -3.46 -29.60
CA GLN A 126 21.31 -3.02 -29.01
C GLN A 126 20.44 -4.20 -28.61
N LEU A 127 20.04 -4.21 -27.34
CA LEU A 127 19.16 -5.22 -26.77
C LEU A 127 17.81 -4.61 -26.38
N TYR A 128 16.75 -5.36 -26.59
CA TYR A 128 15.37 -4.93 -26.34
C TYR A 128 14.69 -5.89 -25.35
N LYS A 129 14.52 -5.46 -24.10
CA LYS A 129 13.78 -6.20 -23.08
C LYS A 129 12.29 -6.04 -23.34
N VAL A 130 11.60 -7.14 -23.59
CA VAL A 130 10.14 -7.15 -23.78
C VAL A 130 9.45 -6.85 -22.45
N VAL A 131 8.66 -5.78 -22.39
CA VAL A 131 7.90 -5.39 -21.20
C VAL A 131 6.40 -5.49 -21.47
N LYS A 132 5.69 -6.14 -20.56
CA LYS A 132 4.22 -6.20 -20.60
C LYS A 132 3.59 -4.85 -20.20
N PRO A 133 2.37 -4.55 -20.67
CA PRO A 133 1.66 -3.32 -20.30
C PRO A 133 1.52 -3.09 -18.78
N GLU A 134 1.27 -4.17 -18.03
CA GLU A 134 1.15 -4.16 -16.56
C GLU A 134 2.43 -3.68 -15.84
N ASN A 135 3.59 -3.83 -16.46
CA ASN A 135 4.90 -3.52 -15.88
C ASN A 135 5.52 -2.24 -16.46
N MET A 136 4.71 -1.35 -17.07
CA MET A 136 5.23 -0.12 -17.67
C MET A 136 5.64 0.97 -16.66
N ILE A 137 5.16 0.94 -15.42
CA ILE A 137 5.55 1.88 -14.35
C ILE A 137 6.05 1.16 -13.09
N LEU A 138 5.37 0.10 -12.65
CA LEU A 138 5.65 -0.61 -11.39
C LEU A 138 6.63 -1.76 -11.58
N ASN A 139 7.67 -1.55 -12.38
CA ASN A 139 8.79 -2.49 -12.46
C ASN A 139 9.95 -1.95 -11.63
N LYS A 140 10.76 -2.85 -11.05
CA LYS A 140 11.97 -2.48 -10.28
C LYS A 140 12.88 -1.54 -11.07
N ASP A 141 12.96 -1.78 -12.39
CA ASP A 141 13.69 -0.99 -13.39
C ASP A 141 13.36 0.52 -13.38
N TYR A 142 12.17 0.95 -12.92
CA TYR A 142 11.78 2.37 -12.83
C TYR A 142 11.91 2.97 -11.43
N ILE A 143 12.04 2.12 -10.41
CA ILE A 143 12.06 2.50 -8.98
C ILE A 143 13.51 2.65 -8.49
N GLN A 144 14.40 1.76 -8.93
CA GLN A 144 15.82 1.82 -8.59
C GLN A 144 16.55 2.84 -9.47
N ASN A 145 17.61 3.45 -8.93
CA ASN A 145 18.47 4.34 -9.72
C ASN A 145 19.16 3.55 -10.85
N GLU A 146 19.61 4.25 -11.91
CA GLU A 146 20.22 3.63 -13.10
C GLU A 146 21.41 2.72 -12.79
N GLN A 147 22.20 3.07 -11.76
CA GLN A 147 23.35 2.31 -11.29
C GLN A 147 22.94 0.97 -10.65
N GLN A 148 21.83 0.97 -9.91
CA GLN A 148 21.36 -0.21 -9.19
C GLN A 148 20.52 -1.15 -10.08
N VAL A 149 19.83 -0.60 -11.08
CA VAL A 149 19.23 -1.39 -12.16
C VAL A 149 20.32 -2.09 -12.98
N ARG A 150 21.43 -1.39 -13.29
CA ARG A 150 22.60 -1.99 -13.93
C ARG A 150 23.20 -3.10 -13.06
N GLN A 151 23.36 -2.89 -11.75
CA GLN A 151 23.87 -3.92 -10.85
C GLN A 151 22.93 -5.12 -10.71
N ASP A 152 21.62 -4.94 -10.65
CA ASP A 152 20.67 -6.06 -10.60
C ASP A 152 20.63 -6.82 -11.94
N LEU A 153 20.75 -6.14 -13.08
CA LEU A 153 20.97 -6.78 -14.39
C LEU A 153 22.30 -7.55 -14.42
N GLU A 154 23.39 -6.94 -13.94
CA GLU A 154 24.71 -7.59 -13.83
C GLU A 154 24.67 -8.81 -12.90
N ASN A 155 23.88 -8.77 -11.83
CA ASN A 155 23.70 -9.88 -10.90
C ASN A 155 22.82 -11.01 -11.47
N GLU A 156 21.77 -10.68 -12.24
CA GLU A 156 20.97 -11.70 -12.96
C GLU A 156 21.76 -12.35 -14.10
N LEU A 157 22.73 -11.64 -14.69
CA LEU A 157 23.52 -12.05 -15.85
C LEU A 157 25.00 -12.31 -15.51
N SER A 158 25.33 -12.55 -14.23
CA SER A 158 26.68 -12.47 -13.64
C SER A 158 27.75 -13.44 -14.17
N TYR A 159 27.47 -14.14 -15.26
CA TYR A 159 28.37 -15.11 -15.88
C TYR A 159 28.87 -14.71 -17.27
N GLU A 160 28.31 -13.67 -17.91
CA GLU A 160 28.58 -13.38 -19.33
C GLU A 160 29.05 -11.94 -19.55
N THR A 161 30.32 -11.78 -19.96
CA THR A 161 31.00 -10.48 -20.18
C THR A 161 30.47 -9.68 -21.38
N ASP A 162 29.58 -10.26 -22.19
CA ASP A 162 29.07 -9.69 -23.45
C ASP A 162 27.90 -8.70 -23.25
N PHE A 163 27.26 -8.69 -22.08
CA PHE A 163 26.13 -7.78 -21.80
C PHE A 163 26.58 -6.39 -21.34
N THR A 164 27.75 -6.30 -20.69
CA THR A 164 28.33 -5.06 -20.14
C THR A 164 28.64 -3.98 -21.17
N SER A 165 28.78 -4.34 -22.45
CA SER A 165 29.04 -3.42 -23.56
C SER A 165 27.78 -3.05 -24.36
N LYS A 166 26.62 -3.64 -24.05
CA LYS A 166 25.39 -3.51 -24.86
C LYS A 166 24.39 -2.56 -24.22
N GLU A 167 23.75 -1.73 -25.05
CA GLU A 167 22.71 -0.82 -24.59
C GLU A 167 21.36 -1.54 -24.55
N ALA A 168 20.72 -1.55 -23.38
CA ALA A 168 19.42 -2.18 -23.18
C ALA A 168 18.28 -1.16 -23.22
N TYR A 169 17.31 -1.41 -24.10
CA TYR A 169 16.07 -0.65 -24.24
C TYR A 169 14.89 -1.50 -23.81
N LEU A 170 13.82 -0.87 -23.34
CA LEU A 170 12.56 -1.55 -23.09
C LEU A 170 11.71 -1.51 -24.37
N LEU A 171 11.07 -2.63 -24.67
CA LEU A 171 10.23 -2.79 -25.85
C LEU A 171 8.82 -3.19 -25.44
N ASN A 172 7.86 -2.36 -25.81
CA ASN A 172 6.46 -2.73 -25.81
C ASN A 172 6.02 -2.99 -27.26
N TYR A 173 5.21 -4.02 -27.45
CA TYR A 173 4.74 -4.37 -28.79
C TYR A 173 3.23 -4.65 -28.79
N LEU A 174 2.58 -4.32 -29.90
CA LEU A 174 1.20 -4.68 -30.20
C LEU A 174 1.20 -5.43 -31.54
N ILE A 175 0.43 -6.51 -31.64
CA ILE A 175 0.33 -7.33 -32.87
C ILE A 175 -1.13 -7.42 -33.26
N ASP A 176 -1.44 -7.01 -34.48
CA ASP A 176 -2.73 -7.31 -35.10
C ASP A 176 -2.63 -8.68 -35.80
N ARG A 177 -3.50 -9.61 -35.41
CA ARG A 177 -3.54 -10.96 -35.99
C ARG A 177 -4.12 -10.97 -37.41
N GLY A 178 -4.94 -9.98 -37.78
CA GLY A 178 -5.54 -9.88 -39.10
C GLY A 178 -4.55 -9.40 -40.15
N THR A 179 -3.95 -8.23 -39.92
CA THR A 179 -3.00 -7.62 -40.88
C THR A 179 -1.55 -8.07 -40.69
N GLN A 180 -1.22 -8.81 -39.61
CA GLN A 180 0.15 -9.11 -39.15
C GLN A 180 1.02 -7.87 -38.93
N SER A 181 0.41 -6.68 -38.86
CA SER A 181 1.11 -5.44 -38.55
C SER A 181 1.53 -5.44 -37.08
N LYS A 182 2.72 -4.90 -36.80
CA LYS A 182 3.28 -4.79 -35.45
C LYS A 182 3.55 -3.34 -35.13
N VAL A 183 3.06 -2.87 -34.00
CA VAL A 183 3.46 -1.57 -33.43
C VAL A 183 4.51 -1.86 -32.38
N LEU A 184 5.70 -1.27 -32.53
CA LEU A 184 6.80 -1.40 -31.58
C LEU A 184 7.07 -0.03 -30.96
N MET A 185 7.18 0.00 -29.64
CA MET A 185 7.51 1.18 -28.86
C MET A 185 8.79 0.88 -28.09
N ILE A 186 9.86 1.55 -28.48
CA ILE A 186 11.18 1.44 -27.89
C ILE A 186 11.39 2.62 -26.96
N ARG A 187 11.71 2.33 -25.71
CA ARG A 187 11.86 3.33 -24.65
C ARG A 187 13.08 3.06 -23.78
N THR A 188 13.57 4.11 -23.16
CA THR A 188 14.60 4.04 -22.11
C THR A 188 13.94 4.01 -20.74
N ALA A 189 14.56 3.32 -19.79
CA ALA A 189 14.11 3.29 -18.40
C ALA A 189 14.70 4.48 -17.64
N ASN A 190 14.18 5.70 -17.88
CA ASN A 190 14.60 6.85 -17.08
C ASN A 190 13.97 6.73 -15.69
N PRO A 191 14.77 6.65 -14.60
CA PRO A 191 14.25 6.49 -13.26
C PRO A 191 13.39 7.69 -12.88
N ILE A 192 12.35 7.42 -12.08
CA ILE A 192 11.50 8.50 -11.59
C ILE A 192 12.32 9.31 -10.57
N PRO A 193 12.52 10.62 -10.78
CA PRO A 193 13.37 11.42 -9.92
C PRO A 193 12.80 11.41 -8.49
N TYR A 194 13.67 11.16 -7.51
CA TYR A 194 13.33 11.12 -6.08
C TYR A 194 12.36 9.99 -5.65
N ALA A 195 11.98 9.07 -6.53
CA ALA A 195 10.99 8.02 -6.19
C ALA A 195 11.43 7.14 -5.01
N GLU A 196 12.67 6.67 -5.02
CA GLU A 196 13.24 5.88 -3.92
C GLU A 196 13.14 6.63 -2.57
N ARG A 197 13.58 7.89 -2.54
CA ARG A 197 13.53 8.73 -1.33
C ARG A 197 12.10 8.98 -0.86
N ILE A 198 11.16 9.22 -1.78
CA ILE A 198 9.74 9.41 -1.45
C ILE A 198 9.16 8.13 -0.86
N LEU A 199 9.48 6.95 -1.42
CA LEU A 199 9.03 5.67 -0.92
C LEU A 199 9.60 5.35 0.46
N GLU A 200 10.89 5.60 0.69
CA GLU A 200 11.54 5.46 1.99
C GLU A 200 10.88 6.34 3.05
N ILE A 201 10.71 7.64 2.76
CA ILE A 201 10.08 8.60 3.68
C ILE A 201 8.63 8.20 3.96
N THR A 202 7.88 7.80 2.93
CA THR A 202 6.50 7.35 3.07
C THR A 202 6.41 6.10 3.93
N GLY A 203 7.29 5.12 3.72
CA GLY A 203 7.38 3.91 4.52
C GLY A 203 7.73 4.20 5.98
N ALA A 204 8.73 5.05 6.23
CA ALA A 204 9.12 5.47 7.58
C ALA A 204 7.99 6.19 8.31
N LEU A 205 7.27 7.08 7.60
CA LEU A 205 6.12 7.80 8.13
C LEU A 205 4.97 6.85 8.52
N ILE A 206 4.62 5.91 7.63
CA ILE A 206 3.60 4.89 7.92
C ILE A 206 4.00 4.05 9.13
N GLY A 207 5.26 3.60 9.18
CA GLY A 207 5.80 2.85 10.32
C GLY A 207 5.68 3.63 11.64
N LEU A 208 6.01 4.92 11.61
CA LEU A 208 5.87 5.82 12.76
C LEU A 208 4.41 5.96 13.20
N ILE A 209 3.48 6.18 12.27
CA ILE A 209 2.03 6.26 12.56
C ILE A 209 1.56 4.97 13.24
N VAL A 210 1.92 3.80 12.69
CA VAL A 210 1.56 2.50 13.25
C VAL A 210 2.14 2.32 14.65
N ALA A 211 3.40 2.71 14.87
CA ALA A 211 4.03 2.61 16.19
C ALA A 211 3.33 3.50 17.24
N PHE A 212 3.00 4.75 16.89
CA PHE A 212 2.25 5.64 17.78
C PHE A 212 0.84 5.12 18.09
N TYR A 213 0.16 4.55 17.10
CA TYR A 213 -1.12 3.88 17.31
C TYR A 213 -0.98 2.71 18.28
N TRP A 214 0.01 1.84 18.06
CA TRP A 214 0.25 0.63 18.83
C TRP A 214 0.49 0.95 20.32
N ILE A 215 1.40 1.89 20.58
CA ILE A 215 1.72 2.33 21.94
C ILE A 215 0.56 3.13 22.54
N GLY A 216 -0.06 4.02 21.74
CA GLY A 216 -1.18 4.85 22.17
C GLY A 216 -2.38 4.03 22.66
N LEU A 217 -2.71 2.94 21.96
CA LEU A 217 -3.78 2.02 22.36
C LEU A 217 -3.46 1.34 23.70
N ALA A 218 -2.24 0.81 23.86
CA ALA A 218 -1.80 0.18 25.10
C ALA A 218 -1.84 1.15 26.28
N LEU A 219 -1.36 2.39 26.09
CA LEU A 219 -1.39 3.44 27.11
C LEU A 219 -2.82 3.88 27.47
N TRP A 220 -3.72 3.91 26.48
CA TRP A 220 -5.13 4.19 26.72
C TRP A 220 -5.75 3.13 27.63
N VAL A 221 -5.55 1.84 27.31
CA VAL A 221 -6.08 0.75 28.13
C VAL A 221 -5.44 0.74 29.51
N PHE A 222 -4.13 0.96 29.62
CA PHE A 222 -3.45 1.08 30.91
C PHE A 222 -4.13 2.12 31.80
N LYS A 223 -4.42 3.31 31.25
CA LYS A 223 -5.12 4.37 32.00
C LYS A 223 -6.56 4.00 32.34
N ASP A 224 -7.30 3.41 31.41
CA ASP A 224 -8.69 3.02 31.63
C ASP A 224 -8.81 1.90 32.69
N ALA A 225 -7.95 0.89 32.62
CA ALA A 225 -7.86 -0.17 33.60
C ALA A 225 -7.53 0.37 35.00
N GLY A 226 -6.60 1.33 35.09
CA GLY A 226 -6.28 2.01 36.35
C GLY A 226 -7.47 2.78 36.94
N ARG A 227 -8.25 3.47 36.10
CA ARG A 227 -9.50 4.14 36.53
C ARG A 227 -10.54 3.14 37.05
N ARG A 228 -10.57 1.94 36.48
CA ARG A 228 -11.45 0.83 36.87
C ARG A 228 -10.94 0.02 38.07
N LYS A 229 -9.82 0.44 38.69
CA LYS A 229 -9.11 -0.28 39.78
C LYS A 229 -8.71 -1.72 39.43
N LEU A 230 -8.47 -1.99 38.15
CA LEU A 230 -7.88 -3.23 37.68
C LEU A 230 -6.35 -3.15 37.72
N ASN A 231 -5.67 -4.28 37.55
CA ASN A 231 -4.22 -4.33 37.34
C ASN A 231 -3.84 -3.68 36.00
N ALA A 232 -3.60 -2.37 36.03
CA ALA A 232 -3.34 -1.54 34.84
C ALA A 232 -2.17 -2.06 34.01
N SER A 233 -1.08 -2.47 34.66
CA SER A 233 0.12 -2.99 33.99
C SER A 233 -0.15 -4.27 33.21
N LEU A 234 -0.97 -5.17 33.76
CA LEU A 234 -1.27 -6.46 33.13
C LEU A 234 -2.10 -6.26 31.86
N TRP A 235 -3.15 -5.44 31.95
CA TRP A 235 -3.96 -5.10 30.78
C TRP A 235 -3.15 -4.29 29.76
N GLY A 236 -2.43 -3.25 30.17
CA GLY A 236 -1.59 -2.46 29.26
C GLY A 236 -0.56 -3.32 28.50
N LEU A 237 0.13 -4.23 29.20
CA LEU A 237 1.11 -5.14 28.60
C LEU A 237 0.44 -6.15 27.65
N LEU A 238 -0.72 -6.70 28.05
CA LEU A 238 -1.48 -7.61 27.20
C LEU A 238 -1.85 -6.95 25.87
N ILE A 239 -2.32 -5.70 25.88
CA ILE A 239 -2.62 -4.96 24.65
C ILE A 239 -1.34 -4.57 23.91
N LEU A 240 -0.24 -4.29 24.59
CA LEU A 240 1.03 -4.00 23.91
C LEU A 240 1.51 -5.20 23.08
N ILE A 241 1.30 -6.43 23.55
CA ILE A 241 1.73 -7.65 22.85
C ILE A 241 0.71 -8.08 21.80
N THR A 242 -0.59 -8.03 22.13
CA THR A 242 -1.66 -8.63 21.30
C THR A 242 -2.50 -7.61 20.53
N ASN A 243 -2.28 -6.31 20.77
CA ASN A 243 -2.94 -5.17 20.14
C ASN A 243 -4.48 -5.32 20.11
N LEU A 244 -5.07 -5.35 18.91
CA LEU A 244 -6.52 -5.37 18.70
C LEU A 244 -7.19 -6.57 19.34
N VAL A 245 -6.53 -7.75 19.35
CA VAL A 245 -7.08 -8.95 19.98
C VAL A 245 -7.23 -8.73 21.48
N GLY A 246 -6.17 -8.25 22.13
CA GLY A 246 -6.20 -7.93 23.55
C GLY A 246 -7.18 -6.82 23.90
N PHE A 247 -7.31 -5.83 23.01
CA PHE A 247 -8.28 -4.76 23.15
C PHE A 247 -9.71 -5.27 23.11
N VAL A 248 -10.06 -6.16 22.18
CA VAL A 248 -11.38 -6.80 22.11
C VAL A 248 -11.65 -7.62 23.38
N VAL A 249 -10.67 -8.40 23.85
CA VAL A 249 -10.79 -9.15 25.12
C VAL A 249 -11.04 -8.21 26.30
N TYR A 250 -10.33 -7.08 26.36
CA TYR A 250 -10.55 -6.05 27.38
C TYR A 250 -11.96 -5.44 27.31
N LEU A 251 -12.46 -5.16 26.10
CA LEU A 251 -13.82 -4.65 25.91
C LEU A 251 -14.87 -5.66 26.37
N ILE A 252 -14.73 -6.93 26.00
CA ILE A 252 -15.64 -8.01 26.43
C ILE A 252 -15.61 -8.14 27.95
N TYR A 253 -14.42 -8.15 28.55
CA TYR A 253 -14.25 -8.23 30.00
C TYR A 253 -14.92 -7.06 30.72
N THR A 254 -14.73 -5.83 30.23
CA THR A 254 -15.33 -4.64 30.84
C THR A 254 -16.85 -4.56 30.65
N GLN A 255 -17.37 -5.00 29.51
CA GLN A 255 -18.82 -5.05 29.22
C GLN A 255 -19.55 -6.14 30.03
N ASN A 256 -18.87 -7.24 30.33
CA ASN A 256 -19.43 -8.34 31.11
C ASN A 256 -19.41 -8.10 32.63
N ASN A 257 -18.84 -6.98 33.08
CA ASN A 257 -18.75 -6.62 34.49
C ASN A 257 -19.48 -5.31 34.78
N LEU A 258 -19.73 -5.03 36.06
CA LEU A 258 -20.43 -3.83 36.52
C LEU A 258 -19.44 -2.84 37.15
N THR A 259 -19.58 -1.55 36.87
CA THR A 259 -18.72 -0.51 37.46
C THR A 259 -19.42 0.12 38.65
N CYS A 260 -18.78 0.14 39.82
CA CYS A 260 -19.32 0.77 41.02
C CYS A 260 -19.49 2.29 40.81
N TYR A 261 -20.72 2.79 40.95
CA TYR A 261 -21.02 4.21 40.75
C TYR A 261 -20.36 5.15 41.77
N LYS A 262 -20.00 4.66 42.97
CA LYS A 262 -19.36 5.48 44.01
C LYS A 262 -17.85 5.58 43.84
N CYS A 263 -17.17 4.47 43.56
CA CYS A 263 -15.71 4.43 43.58
C CYS A 263 -15.03 4.07 42.25
N GLY A 264 -15.81 3.76 41.21
CA GLY A 264 -15.30 3.44 39.87
C GLY A 264 -14.69 2.04 39.70
N ALA A 265 -14.65 1.22 40.75
CA ALA A 265 -14.12 -0.15 40.65
C ALA A 265 -14.97 -1.02 39.74
N LEU A 266 -14.34 -1.78 38.84
CA LEU A 266 -15.02 -2.82 38.07
C LEU A 266 -15.22 -4.06 38.96
N GLN A 267 -16.42 -4.61 38.94
CA GLN A 267 -16.90 -5.67 39.82
C GLN A 267 -17.61 -6.75 39.01
N SER A 268 -17.61 -7.98 39.53
CA SER A 268 -18.46 -9.03 38.98
C SER A 268 -19.92 -8.61 39.02
N LYS A 269 -20.69 -8.92 37.98
CA LYS A 269 -22.15 -8.73 37.98
C LYS A 269 -22.86 -9.48 39.10
N LEU A 270 -22.21 -10.49 39.69
CA LEU A 270 -22.74 -11.31 40.77
C LEU A 270 -22.57 -10.66 42.17
N ASN A 271 -21.85 -9.55 42.29
CA ASN A 271 -21.60 -8.91 43.58
C ASN A 271 -22.75 -7.98 43.98
N ILE A 272 -23.30 -8.14 45.19
CA ILE A 272 -24.31 -7.22 45.77
C ILE A 272 -23.63 -5.93 46.28
N PHE A 273 -22.48 -6.08 46.94
CA PHE A 273 -21.70 -4.97 47.48
C PHE A 273 -20.34 -4.85 46.78
N CYS A 274 -19.85 -3.61 46.64
CA CYS A 274 -18.53 -3.35 46.09
C CYS A 274 -17.42 -3.79 47.05
N CYS A 275 -16.48 -4.63 46.60
CA CYS A 275 -15.36 -5.10 47.42
C CYS A 275 -14.33 -4.02 47.79
N HIS A 276 -14.42 -2.83 47.18
CA HIS A 276 -13.52 -1.71 47.47
C HIS A 276 -14.09 -0.63 48.39
N CYS A 277 -15.41 -0.39 48.36
CA CYS A 277 -16.03 0.71 49.11
C CYS A 277 -17.29 0.33 49.89
N GLY A 278 -17.73 -0.93 49.84
CA GLY A 278 -18.88 -1.45 50.58
C GLY A 278 -20.24 -0.91 50.14
N THR A 279 -20.30 -0.11 49.07
CA THR A 279 -21.58 0.41 48.55
C THR A 279 -22.34 -0.70 47.84
N GLU A 280 -23.66 -0.76 48.07
CA GLU A 280 -24.57 -1.65 47.34
C GLU A 280 -24.59 -1.27 45.86
N ILE A 281 -24.34 -2.23 44.98
CA ILE A 281 -24.21 -2.02 43.52
C ILE A 281 -25.20 -2.84 42.71
N ASN A 282 -25.87 -3.82 43.33
CA ASN A 282 -26.94 -4.61 42.76
C ASN A 282 -28.05 -4.79 43.79
N GLU A 283 -29.27 -4.99 43.31
CA GLU A 283 -30.43 -5.26 44.16
C GLU A 283 -30.37 -6.67 44.76
N SER A 284 -30.94 -6.82 45.94
CA SER A 284 -31.01 -8.09 46.66
C SER A 284 -32.44 -8.45 47.02
N CYS A 285 -32.73 -9.75 47.00
CA CYS A 285 -34.04 -10.27 47.37
C CYS A 285 -34.38 -9.92 48.82
N VAL A 286 -35.57 -9.39 49.07
CA VAL A 286 -36.02 -9.03 50.43
C VAL A 286 -36.10 -10.25 51.34
N ASN A 287 -36.44 -11.42 50.78
CA ASN A 287 -36.63 -12.66 51.54
C ASN A 287 -35.30 -13.36 51.86
N CYS A 288 -34.49 -13.70 50.84
CA CYS A 288 -33.29 -14.52 51.04
C CYS A 288 -31.97 -13.78 50.84
N LYS A 289 -32.00 -12.46 50.57
CA LYS A 289 -30.82 -11.60 50.33
C LYS A 289 -29.89 -12.06 49.20
N SER A 290 -30.36 -12.96 48.33
CA SER A 290 -29.63 -13.31 47.11
C SER A 290 -29.63 -12.14 46.13
N ILE A 291 -28.64 -12.10 45.24
CA ILE A 291 -28.63 -11.12 44.16
C ILE A 291 -29.83 -11.30 43.25
N VAL A 292 -30.35 -10.18 42.75
CA VAL A 292 -31.43 -10.11 41.78
C VAL A 292 -30.98 -9.23 40.61
N SER A 293 -31.22 -9.70 39.39
CA SER A 293 -30.88 -8.94 38.18
C SER A 293 -32.03 -8.02 37.77
N LYS A 294 -31.68 -6.90 37.15
CA LYS A 294 -32.66 -5.96 36.61
C LYS A 294 -33.52 -6.63 35.53
N GLY A 295 -34.79 -6.87 35.82
CA GLY A 295 -35.74 -7.57 34.94
C GLY A 295 -36.22 -8.93 35.46
N ASP A 296 -35.63 -9.45 36.53
CA ASP A 296 -36.10 -10.68 37.18
C ASP A 296 -37.48 -10.45 37.83
N GLN A 297 -38.45 -11.32 37.56
CA GLN A 297 -39.78 -11.27 38.19
C GLN A 297 -39.83 -12.06 39.51
N TYR A 298 -38.99 -13.09 39.62
CA TYR A 298 -38.91 -13.98 40.76
C TYR A 298 -37.44 -14.24 41.12
N CYS A 299 -37.15 -14.38 42.41
CA CYS A 299 -35.82 -14.71 42.89
C CYS A 299 -35.41 -16.10 42.42
N SER A 300 -34.25 -16.21 41.75
CA SER A 300 -33.72 -17.49 41.26
C SER A 300 -33.33 -18.49 42.35
N LEU A 301 -33.11 -18.02 43.58
CA LEU A 301 -32.72 -18.87 44.72
C LEU A 301 -33.92 -19.33 45.56
N CYS A 302 -34.84 -18.44 45.92
CA CYS A 302 -35.95 -18.76 46.83
C CYS A 302 -37.35 -18.67 46.19
N GLY A 303 -37.46 -18.27 44.92
CA GLY A 303 -38.74 -18.21 44.20
C GLY A 303 -39.68 -17.08 44.63
N SER A 304 -39.31 -16.23 45.60
CA SER A 304 -40.18 -15.11 46.00
C SER A 304 -40.29 -14.07 44.89
N LYS A 305 -41.48 -13.52 44.69
CA LYS A 305 -41.69 -12.39 43.77
C LYS A 305 -40.83 -11.20 44.19
N ILE A 306 -40.13 -10.59 43.23
CA ILE A 306 -39.35 -9.37 43.45
C ILE A 306 -40.34 -8.21 43.30
N ASN A 307 -40.49 -7.42 44.37
CA ASN A 307 -41.35 -6.23 44.39
C ASN A 307 -40.64 -5.03 43.77
#